data_AF-A0A2T0TCI5-F1
#
_entry.id   AF-A0A2T0TCI5-F1
#
_cell.length_a   1.000
_cell.length_b   1.000
_cell.length_c   1.000
_cell.angle_alpha   90.00
_cell.angle_beta   90.00
_cell.angle_gamma   90.00
#
_symmetry.space_group_name_H-M   'P 1'
#
loop_
_entity.id
_entity.type
_entity.pdbx_description
1 polymer ?
#
loop_
_entity_poly.entity_id
_entity_poly.type
_entity_poly.pdbx_seq_one_letter_code
_entity_poly.pdbx_strand_id
1 'polypeptide(L)'
;MRTKLRAVTAFLLGAALLAGCSSTEAGKASPEGAGGSPQEQASIAKFTAVPAADAKDAPVNVPVNVTVSDGTIDEVAVSNPEGKPVAGKLADDKKSWSTTEPLGYGKSYTYSGKATGTDGKTAELKGGFSTVAPASQIRGTLFPTDDQTMGVAIPIMVKFDAPVTDRATVQKALTVTNSANVKGSWAWLGDQEVHYRPEAYWPAGAKVHVEAKLYGVAYGGGAYGASDVTSDFTIGRNQVVKIDTPSHQLVVQRDGQTVASYPASFGRDEDPELTTPNGTFIVMQKDDQWSFDNPQYGYTNVLKKWAVRFSNHGEFIHENNDNAANIGKNNTSHGCANLTEADAKAYYDTAMIGDPVEVVGSITTLPAKYDWYDWQIPWAQWQTMSAA
;
A
#
# COMPACT_ATOMS: atom_id res chain seq x y z
N MET A 1 -18.55 -48.04 40.18
CA MET A 1 -19.41 -47.48 41.27
C MET A 1 -20.18 -46.31 40.66
N ARG A 2 -21.48 -46.47 40.36
CA ARG A 2 -22.64 -46.05 41.18
C ARG A 2 -22.55 -44.55 41.53
N THR A 3 -23.48 -43.64 41.21
CA THR A 3 -24.97 -43.70 41.23
C THR A 3 -25.47 -42.30 40.73
N LYS A 4 -26.34 -42.16 39.71
CA LYS A 4 -27.83 -42.18 39.69
C LYS A 4 -28.52 -40.79 39.75
N LEU A 5 -29.40 -40.47 38.77
CA LEU A 5 -30.88 -40.23 38.82
C LEU A 5 -31.31 -39.38 37.58
N ARG A 6 -32.12 -39.89 36.63
CA ARG A 6 -33.62 -39.89 36.49
C ARG A 6 -34.21 -38.47 36.19
N ALA A 7 -35.21 -38.23 35.33
CA ALA A 7 -36.18 -39.02 34.54
C ALA A 7 -36.87 -38.07 33.49
N VAL A 8 -37.16 -38.51 32.24
CA VAL A 8 -38.50 -38.87 31.63
C VAL A 8 -39.45 -37.66 31.42
N THR A 9 -40.00 -37.38 30.22
CA THR A 9 -41.27 -37.88 29.61
C THR A 9 -41.41 -37.14 28.24
N ALA A 10 -41.56 -37.69 27.02
CA ALA A 10 -42.49 -38.62 26.34
C ALA A 10 -43.83 -38.01 25.80
N PHE A 11 -43.95 -38.08 24.46
CA PHE A 11 -45.14 -38.26 23.58
C PHE A 11 -46.26 -37.22 23.46
N LEU A 12 -46.62 -36.89 22.21
CA LEU A 12 -48.00 -37.05 21.70
C LEU A 12 -48.08 -37.00 20.16
N LEU A 13 -48.62 -38.10 19.61
CA LEU A 13 -49.10 -38.32 18.25
C LEU A 13 -50.56 -37.86 18.17
N GLY A 14 -51.02 -37.33 17.03
CA GLY A 14 -52.44 -37.04 16.80
C GLY A 14 -52.80 -37.14 15.31
N ALA A 15 -53.55 -38.19 14.96
CA ALA A 15 -54.13 -38.42 13.65
C ALA A 15 -55.62 -38.76 13.79
N ALA A 16 -56.35 -38.47 12.69
CA ALA A 16 -57.65 -38.99 12.25
C ALA A 16 -58.96 -38.26 12.65
N LEU A 17 -59.76 -37.92 11.62
CA LEU A 17 -61.12 -38.45 11.25
C LEU A 17 -61.78 -37.45 10.25
N LEU A 18 -62.00 -37.76 8.96
CA LEU A 18 -63.04 -38.57 8.28
C LEU A 18 -64.49 -38.00 8.28
N ALA A 19 -64.94 -37.56 7.09
CA ALA A 19 -66.29 -37.67 6.49
C ALA A 19 -66.16 -37.21 5.01
N GLY A 20 -66.66 -37.81 3.94
CA GLY A 20 -67.68 -38.83 3.71
C GLY A 20 -68.68 -38.30 2.67
N CYS A 21 -68.62 -38.77 1.42
CA CYS A 21 -69.76 -39.19 0.56
C CYS A 21 -69.39 -39.28 -0.94
N SER A 22 -69.79 -40.41 -1.53
CA SER A 22 -69.76 -40.74 -2.95
C SER A 22 -71.17 -40.54 -3.54
N SER A 23 -71.26 -40.03 -4.76
CA SER A 23 -72.40 -40.29 -5.66
C SER A 23 -72.03 -39.97 -7.11
N THR A 24 -72.01 -41.00 -7.94
CA THR A 24 -71.98 -40.98 -9.40
C THR A 24 -73.36 -40.63 -9.97
N GLU A 25 -73.46 -39.68 -10.88
CA GLU A 25 -74.53 -39.67 -11.90
C GLU A 25 -74.15 -38.81 -13.13
N ALA A 26 -74.66 -39.26 -14.28
CA ALA A 26 -74.20 -38.93 -15.61
C ALA A 26 -74.84 -37.68 -16.23
N GLY A 27 -74.06 -37.00 -17.07
CA GLY A 27 -74.52 -36.43 -18.34
C GLY A 27 -75.28 -35.09 -18.32
N LYS A 28 -74.61 -34.03 -18.81
CA LYS A 28 -75.15 -33.10 -19.83
C LYS A 28 -74.04 -32.22 -20.42
N ALA A 29 -74.11 -32.03 -21.72
CA ALA A 29 -73.12 -31.39 -22.57
C ALA A 29 -73.25 -29.85 -22.64
N SER A 30 -72.07 -29.20 -22.77
CA SER A 30 -71.73 -27.89 -23.39
C SER A 30 -72.27 -26.57 -22.78
N PRO A 31 -71.52 -25.44 -22.92
CA PRO A 31 -70.52 -25.15 -23.95
C PRO A 31 -69.12 -24.73 -23.46
N GLU A 32 -68.17 -24.88 -24.40
CA GLU A 32 -66.84 -24.27 -24.42
C GLU A 32 -66.90 -22.76 -24.15
N GLY A 33 -66.40 -22.35 -22.99
CA GLY A 33 -65.96 -21.00 -22.73
C GLY A 33 -64.43 -20.98 -22.71
N ALA A 34 -63.82 -20.57 -23.82
CA ALA A 34 -62.40 -20.26 -23.89
C ALA A 34 -62.09 -19.03 -23.02
N GLY A 35 -61.90 -19.26 -21.72
CA GLY A 35 -61.38 -18.27 -20.77
C GLY A 35 -59.86 -18.35 -20.72
N GLY A 36 -59.19 -17.92 -21.80
CA GLY A 36 -57.76 -17.61 -21.72
C GLY A 36 -57.60 -16.30 -20.94
N SER A 37 -57.09 -16.37 -19.71
CA SER A 37 -56.62 -15.19 -18.99
C SER A 37 -55.68 -14.40 -19.90
N PRO A 38 -55.80 -13.06 -20.02
CA PRO A 38 -54.84 -12.27 -20.78
C PRO A 38 -53.44 -12.53 -20.23
N GLN A 39 -52.59 -13.21 -21.00
CA GLN A 39 -51.20 -13.38 -20.63
C GLN A 39 -50.55 -12.00 -20.78
N GLU A 40 -50.36 -11.33 -19.66
CA GLU A 40 -49.77 -10.00 -19.59
C GLU A 40 -48.38 -10.05 -20.25
N GLN A 41 -48.27 -9.43 -21.42
CA GLN A 41 -47.08 -9.51 -22.24
C GLN A 41 -45.96 -8.72 -21.55
N ALA A 42 -44.85 -9.39 -21.23
CA ALA A 42 -43.70 -8.80 -20.53
C ALA A 42 -43.15 -7.55 -21.21
N SER A 43 -42.59 -6.63 -20.42
CA SER A 43 -41.92 -5.42 -20.91
C SER A 43 -40.77 -5.77 -21.87
N ILE A 44 -40.58 -4.92 -22.89
CA ILE A 44 -39.42 -5.02 -23.79
C ILE A 44 -38.12 -4.50 -23.17
N ALA A 45 -38.18 -3.78 -22.04
CA ALA A 45 -36.98 -3.28 -21.38
C ALA A 45 -36.15 -4.44 -20.81
N LYS A 46 -34.83 -4.38 -20.96
CA LYS A 46 -33.93 -5.43 -20.48
C LYS A 46 -32.82 -4.87 -19.63
N PHE A 47 -32.74 -5.34 -18.39
CA PHE A 47 -31.61 -5.04 -17.53
C PHE A 47 -30.38 -5.88 -17.90
N THR A 48 -29.21 -5.27 -17.80
CA THR A 48 -27.92 -5.96 -17.75
C THR A 48 -27.18 -5.48 -16.51
N ALA A 49 -26.70 -6.41 -15.68
CA ALA A 49 -25.93 -6.11 -14.48
C ALA A 49 -24.53 -6.71 -14.58
N VAL A 50 -23.53 -5.94 -14.13
CA VAL A 50 -22.15 -6.36 -13.97
C VAL A 50 -21.75 -6.03 -12.53
N PRO A 51 -21.46 -7.00 -11.66
CA PRO A 51 -21.45 -8.45 -11.91
C PRO A 51 -22.82 -9.04 -12.32
N ALA A 52 -22.79 -10.09 -13.14
CA ALA A 52 -24.02 -10.81 -13.53
C ALA A 52 -24.70 -11.46 -12.31
N ALA A 53 -25.99 -11.78 -12.44
CA ALA A 53 -26.69 -12.54 -11.41
C ALA A 53 -25.99 -13.88 -11.15
N ASP A 54 -25.93 -14.27 -9.88
CA ASP A 54 -25.24 -15.43 -9.33
C ASP A 54 -23.72 -15.46 -9.50
N ALA A 55 -23.12 -14.37 -10.02
CA ALA A 55 -21.67 -14.24 -10.13
C ALA A 55 -20.99 -14.46 -8.78
N LYS A 56 -19.87 -15.19 -8.82
CA LYS A 56 -18.98 -15.44 -7.68
C LYS A 56 -17.68 -14.69 -7.88
N ASP A 57 -16.99 -14.46 -6.77
CA ASP A 57 -15.68 -13.81 -6.74
C ASP A 57 -15.61 -12.46 -7.46
N ALA A 58 -16.71 -11.69 -7.39
CA ALA A 58 -16.72 -10.36 -7.98
C ALA A 58 -15.65 -9.46 -7.32
N PRO A 59 -14.90 -8.67 -8.11
CA PRO A 59 -13.91 -7.73 -7.59
C PRO A 59 -14.59 -6.67 -6.71
N VAL A 60 -13.91 -6.27 -5.64
CA VAL A 60 -14.44 -5.28 -4.67
C VAL A 60 -14.08 -3.84 -5.03
N ASN A 61 -13.12 -3.65 -5.93
CA ASN A 61 -12.59 -2.37 -6.38
C ASN A 61 -13.06 -1.96 -7.79
N VAL A 62 -13.97 -2.74 -8.39
CA VAL A 62 -14.63 -2.40 -9.65
C VAL A 62 -16.08 -2.04 -9.33
N PRO A 63 -16.57 -0.87 -9.78
CA PRO A 63 -17.95 -0.50 -9.57
C PRO A 63 -18.93 -1.51 -10.17
N VAL A 64 -20.02 -1.76 -9.44
CA VAL A 64 -21.18 -2.48 -9.97
C VAL A 64 -21.87 -1.57 -10.97
N ASN A 65 -22.16 -2.08 -12.17
CA ASN A 65 -22.84 -1.34 -13.22
C ASN A 65 -24.13 -2.04 -13.63
N VAL A 66 -25.22 -1.29 -13.66
CA VAL A 66 -26.54 -1.75 -14.12
C VAL A 66 -26.97 -0.88 -15.28
N THR A 67 -27.34 -1.48 -16.40
CA THR A 67 -27.84 -0.78 -17.59
C THR A 67 -29.21 -1.32 -18.00
N VAL A 68 -29.96 -0.52 -18.76
CA VAL A 68 -31.23 -0.96 -19.36
C VAL A 68 -31.27 -0.65 -20.87
N SER A 69 -31.65 -1.64 -21.67
CA SER A 69 -32.01 -1.42 -23.08
C SER A 69 -33.52 -1.24 -23.21
N ASP A 70 -33.96 -0.55 -24.28
CA ASP A 70 -35.38 -0.44 -24.67
C ASP A 70 -36.31 0.19 -23.61
N GLY A 71 -35.76 0.89 -22.62
CA GLY A 71 -36.49 1.58 -21.55
C GLY A 71 -35.61 2.57 -20.78
N THR A 72 -36.10 3.11 -19.67
CA THR A 72 -35.34 3.95 -18.74
C THR A 72 -35.47 3.41 -17.33
N ILE A 73 -34.38 3.48 -16.57
CA ILE A 73 -34.32 3.07 -15.17
C ILE A 73 -35.15 4.06 -14.34
N ASP A 74 -36.07 3.51 -13.54
CA ASP A 74 -36.86 4.26 -12.58
C ASP A 74 -36.16 4.25 -11.21
N GLU A 75 -35.70 3.07 -10.78
CA GLU A 75 -34.95 2.86 -9.54
C GLU A 75 -34.00 1.65 -9.67
N VAL A 76 -32.83 1.75 -9.05
CA VAL A 76 -31.89 0.63 -8.83
C VAL A 76 -31.30 0.77 -7.43
N ALA A 77 -31.21 -0.35 -6.72
CA ALA A 77 -30.52 -0.49 -5.47
C ALA A 77 -29.67 -1.77 -5.47
N VAL A 78 -28.45 -1.65 -4.97
CA VAL A 78 -27.61 -2.78 -4.56
C VAL A 78 -27.57 -2.77 -3.05
N SER A 79 -27.91 -3.89 -2.40
CA SER A 79 -27.92 -3.98 -0.93
C SER A 79 -26.91 -5.02 -0.44
N ASN A 80 -26.29 -4.73 0.70
CA ASN A 80 -25.38 -5.65 1.39
C ASN A 80 -26.17 -6.74 2.17
N PRO A 81 -25.51 -7.75 2.78
CA PRO A 81 -26.20 -8.80 3.54
C PRO A 81 -27.05 -8.29 4.71
N GLU A 82 -26.70 -7.13 5.26
CA GLU A 82 -27.43 -6.49 6.35
C GLU A 82 -28.64 -5.67 5.86
N GLY A 83 -28.92 -5.67 4.55
CA GLY A 83 -30.03 -4.95 3.92
C GLY A 83 -29.78 -3.44 3.73
N LYS A 84 -28.57 -2.96 3.99
CA LYS A 84 -28.20 -1.56 3.78
C LYS A 84 -27.89 -1.33 2.30
N PRO A 85 -28.42 -0.24 1.69
CA PRO A 85 -28.07 0.13 0.32
C PRO A 85 -26.60 0.56 0.23
N VAL A 86 -25.95 0.13 -0.84
CA VAL A 86 -24.65 0.63 -1.31
C VAL A 86 -24.89 1.92 -2.08
N ALA A 87 -24.10 2.95 -1.79
CA ALA A 87 -24.15 4.23 -2.49
C ALA A 87 -23.92 4.03 -3.99
N GLY A 88 -24.76 4.65 -4.79
CA GLY A 88 -24.63 4.64 -6.24
C GLY A 88 -25.38 5.79 -6.89
N LYS A 89 -25.07 6.01 -8.17
CA LYS A 89 -25.55 7.13 -8.95
C LYS A 89 -26.24 6.63 -10.22
N LEU A 90 -27.45 7.13 -10.47
CA LEU A 90 -28.13 7.01 -11.75
C LEU A 90 -27.60 8.08 -12.71
N ALA A 91 -27.30 7.71 -13.95
CA ALA A 91 -26.95 8.64 -15.00
C ALA A 91 -28.15 9.50 -15.42
N ASP A 92 -27.88 10.71 -15.92
CA ASP A 92 -28.92 11.69 -16.26
C ASP A 92 -29.86 11.19 -17.38
N ASP A 93 -29.34 10.35 -18.28
CA ASP A 93 -30.11 9.70 -19.34
C ASP A 93 -31.00 8.54 -18.84
N LYS A 94 -30.87 8.18 -17.56
CA LYS A 94 -31.53 7.05 -16.90
C LYS A 94 -31.29 5.71 -17.59
N LYS A 95 -30.17 5.55 -18.30
CA LYS A 95 -29.82 4.29 -18.97
C LYS A 95 -28.84 3.44 -18.17
N SER A 96 -28.12 4.05 -17.23
CA SER A 96 -27.13 3.34 -16.39
C SER A 96 -27.14 3.82 -14.94
N TRP A 97 -26.81 2.91 -14.04
CA TRP A 97 -26.57 3.15 -12.62
C TRP A 97 -25.24 2.49 -12.22
N SER A 98 -24.45 3.14 -11.38
CA SER A 98 -23.16 2.62 -10.92
C SER A 98 -22.92 2.88 -9.43
N THR A 99 -22.28 1.96 -8.72
CA THR A 99 -21.85 2.19 -7.33
C THR A 99 -20.79 3.28 -7.25
N THR A 100 -20.82 4.07 -6.19
CA THR A 100 -19.88 5.18 -5.94
C THR A 100 -18.99 4.95 -4.71
N GLU A 101 -19.08 3.77 -4.11
CA GLU A 101 -18.20 3.32 -3.04
C GLU A 101 -17.73 1.88 -3.33
N PRO A 102 -16.56 1.46 -2.82
CA PRO A 102 -16.10 0.08 -2.97
C PRO A 102 -17.02 -0.91 -2.25
N LEU A 103 -17.02 -2.16 -2.72
CA LEU A 103 -17.72 -3.26 -2.05
C LEU A 103 -16.85 -3.82 -0.92
N GLY A 104 -17.43 -4.62 -0.03
CA GLY A 104 -16.71 -5.36 1.00
C GLY A 104 -16.36 -6.77 0.56
N TYR A 105 -15.22 -7.29 1.04
CA TYR A 105 -14.78 -8.66 0.78
C TYR A 105 -15.71 -9.73 1.37
N GLY A 106 -15.86 -10.85 0.65
CA GLY A 106 -16.58 -12.03 1.10
C GLY A 106 -18.06 -11.80 1.42
N LYS A 107 -18.67 -10.77 0.82
CA LYS A 107 -20.08 -10.42 1.02
C LYS A 107 -20.95 -10.90 -0.15
N SER A 108 -22.23 -11.10 0.14
CA SER A 108 -23.27 -11.34 -0.87
C SER A 108 -24.12 -10.09 -1.02
N TYR A 109 -24.24 -9.58 -2.24
CA TYR A 109 -25.01 -8.39 -2.56
C TYR A 109 -26.24 -8.77 -3.36
N THR A 110 -27.32 -8.00 -3.21
CA THR A 110 -28.57 -8.21 -3.92
C THR A 110 -28.91 -7.02 -4.80
N TYR A 111 -29.43 -7.31 -5.99
CA TYR A 111 -29.98 -6.34 -6.91
C TYR A 111 -31.49 -6.20 -6.71
N SER A 112 -31.97 -4.96 -6.72
CA SER A 112 -33.38 -4.61 -6.88
C SER A 112 -33.48 -3.43 -7.83
N GLY A 113 -34.41 -3.46 -8.78
CA GLY A 113 -34.65 -2.30 -9.63
C GLY A 113 -35.90 -2.42 -10.48
N LYS A 114 -36.33 -1.27 -11.01
CA LYS A 114 -37.43 -1.16 -11.97
C LYS A 114 -37.04 -0.24 -13.11
N ALA A 115 -37.51 -0.58 -14.30
CA ALA A 115 -37.40 0.26 -15.47
C ALA A 115 -38.73 0.28 -16.22
N THR A 116 -39.00 1.41 -16.86
CA THR A 116 -40.14 1.59 -17.76
C THR A 116 -39.66 1.41 -19.19
N GLY A 117 -40.21 0.41 -19.89
CA GLY A 117 -39.95 0.17 -21.29
C GLY A 117 -40.53 1.24 -22.19
N THR A 118 -40.02 1.32 -23.41
CA THR A 118 -40.56 2.18 -24.47
C THR A 118 -41.96 1.74 -24.92
N ASP A 119 -42.38 0.53 -24.54
CA ASP A 119 -43.74 0.02 -24.63
C ASP A 119 -44.65 0.45 -23.45
N GLY A 120 -44.13 1.24 -22.51
CA GLY A 120 -44.82 1.73 -21.32
C GLY A 120 -44.94 0.71 -20.19
N LYS A 121 -44.35 -0.49 -20.32
CA LYS A 121 -44.47 -1.57 -19.33
C LYS A 121 -43.25 -1.65 -18.42
N THR A 122 -43.46 -2.09 -17.18
CA THR A 122 -42.40 -2.22 -16.19
C THR A 122 -41.60 -3.52 -16.38
N ALA A 123 -40.28 -3.41 -16.35
CA ALA A 123 -39.35 -4.52 -16.17
C ALA A 123 -38.74 -4.47 -14.76
N GLU A 124 -38.50 -5.63 -14.16
CA GLU A 124 -37.87 -5.74 -12.84
C GLU A 124 -36.45 -6.29 -12.95
N LEU A 125 -35.54 -5.78 -12.12
CA LEU A 125 -34.23 -6.36 -11.86
C LEU A 125 -34.26 -7.04 -10.48
N LYS A 126 -33.96 -8.33 -10.46
CA LYS A 126 -33.78 -9.13 -9.24
C LYS A 126 -32.59 -10.07 -9.42
N GLY A 127 -31.90 -10.36 -8.33
CA GLY A 127 -30.78 -11.28 -8.30
C GLY A 127 -29.76 -10.87 -7.25
N GLY A 128 -28.56 -11.42 -7.35
CA GLY A 128 -27.45 -11.05 -6.48
C GLY A 128 -26.14 -11.61 -6.99
N PHE A 129 -25.06 -11.29 -6.30
CA PHE A 129 -23.71 -11.79 -6.58
C PHE A 129 -22.94 -11.87 -5.27
N SER A 130 -21.81 -12.57 -5.26
CA SER A 130 -20.87 -12.54 -4.13
C SER A 130 -19.51 -12.04 -4.57
N THR A 131 -18.92 -11.19 -3.72
CA THR A 131 -17.57 -10.68 -3.93
C THR A 131 -16.52 -11.70 -3.54
N VAL A 132 -15.31 -11.54 -4.08
CA VAL A 132 -14.14 -12.34 -3.70
C VAL A 132 -13.94 -12.40 -2.19
N ALA A 133 -13.62 -13.58 -1.69
CA ALA A 133 -13.30 -13.85 -0.28
C ALA A 133 -11.80 -14.16 -0.16
N PRO A 134 -10.95 -13.19 0.22
CA PRO A 134 -9.51 -13.40 0.35
C PRO A 134 -9.17 -14.47 1.40
N ALA A 135 -8.11 -15.24 1.16
CA ALA A 135 -7.51 -16.09 2.19
C ALA A 135 -6.83 -15.24 3.28
N SER A 136 -6.26 -14.10 2.88
CA SER A 136 -5.70 -13.08 3.76
C SER A 136 -5.82 -11.70 3.11
N GLN A 137 -5.82 -10.66 3.94
CA GLN A 137 -5.70 -9.28 3.50
C GLN A 137 -4.35 -8.74 3.97
N ILE A 138 -3.54 -8.24 3.04
CA ILE A 138 -2.18 -7.76 3.27
C ILE A 138 -2.21 -6.23 3.26
N ARG A 139 -1.64 -5.61 4.29
CA ARG A 139 -1.58 -4.16 4.40
C ARG A 139 -0.32 -3.64 3.72
N GLY A 140 -0.50 -2.65 2.85
CA GLY A 140 0.58 -1.79 2.36
C GLY A 140 0.73 -0.54 3.23
N THR A 141 1.96 -0.07 3.38
CA THR A 141 2.29 1.21 4.02
C THR A 141 3.25 2.00 3.14
N LEU A 142 3.13 3.33 3.17
CA LEU A 142 3.96 4.24 2.38
C LEU A 142 4.93 5.00 3.28
N PHE A 143 6.12 5.25 2.75
CA PHE A 143 7.07 6.22 3.25
C PHE A 143 7.71 6.95 2.06
N PRO A 144 7.95 8.27 2.10
CA PRO A 144 7.54 9.25 3.13
C PRO A 144 6.04 9.28 3.41
N THR A 145 5.63 9.84 4.55
CA THR A 145 4.21 10.07 4.89
C THR A 145 3.79 11.50 4.56
N ASP A 146 2.48 11.76 4.65
CA ASP A 146 1.89 13.07 4.37
C ASP A 146 2.58 14.23 5.10
N ASP A 147 2.65 15.35 4.40
CA ASP A 147 3.16 16.65 4.86
C ASP A 147 4.63 16.66 5.29
N GLN A 148 5.37 15.56 5.08
CA GLN A 148 6.80 15.52 5.36
C GLN A 148 7.60 16.31 4.31
N THR A 149 8.69 16.92 4.76
CA THR A 149 9.73 17.49 3.87
C THR A 149 10.98 16.64 3.98
N MET A 150 11.45 16.14 2.84
CA MET A 150 12.54 15.16 2.75
C MET A 150 13.69 15.65 1.87
N GLY A 151 14.90 15.16 2.12
CA GLY A 151 16.05 15.45 1.30
C GLY A 151 15.97 14.83 -0.10
N VAL A 152 16.84 15.28 -0.99
CA VAL A 152 16.76 15.00 -2.43
C VAL A 152 17.05 13.55 -2.83
N ALA A 153 17.60 12.74 -1.93
CA ALA A 153 17.89 11.33 -2.18
C ALA A 153 16.82 10.38 -1.64
N ILE A 154 15.73 10.87 -1.03
CA ILE A 154 14.70 9.99 -0.45
C ILE A 154 14.05 9.08 -1.51
N PRO A 155 14.02 7.75 -1.32
CA PRO A 155 13.18 6.88 -2.13
C PRO A 155 11.75 6.90 -1.60
N ILE A 156 10.80 6.59 -2.48
CA ILE A 156 9.44 6.24 -2.08
C ILE A 156 9.43 4.74 -1.79
N MET A 157 8.89 4.31 -0.66
CA MET A 157 8.87 2.92 -0.24
C MET A 157 7.43 2.47 -0.04
N VAL A 158 7.11 1.29 -0.57
CA VAL A 158 5.88 0.55 -0.22
C VAL A 158 6.30 -0.71 0.52
N LYS A 159 5.94 -0.79 1.80
CA LYS A 159 6.16 -1.97 2.65
C LYS A 159 4.87 -2.73 2.85
N PHE A 160 4.92 -4.05 2.68
CA PHE A 160 3.82 -4.99 2.89
C PHE A 160 4.06 -5.81 4.17
N ASP A 161 3.02 -6.03 4.98
CA ASP A 161 3.14 -6.82 6.21
C ASP A 161 3.18 -8.34 5.99
N ALA A 162 3.07 -8.79 4.73
CA ALA A 162 3.26 -10.17 4.29
C ALA A 162 3.81 -10.22 2.84
N PRO A 163 4.46 -11.32 2.42
CA PRO A 163 5.03 -11.46 1.07
C PRO A 163 4.02 -11.26 -0.07
N VAL A 164 4.46 -10.57 -1.13
CA VAL A 164 3.74 -10.38 -2.39
C VAL A 164 4.30 -11.32 -3.45
N THR A 165 3.46 -12.22 -3.94
CA THR A 165 3.84 -13.19 -4.97
C THR A 165 3.64 -12.62 -6.38
N ASP A 166 2.50 -11.96 -6.63
CA ASP A 166 2.19 -11.31 -7.90
C ASP A 166 2.59 -9.83 -7.90
N ARG A 167 3.91 -9.61 -7.92
CA ARG A 167 4.53 -8.28 -7.88
C ARG A 167 4.14 -7.41 -9.08
N ALA A 168 3.92 -8.01 -10.25
CA ALA A 168 3.56 -7.29 -11.47
C ALA A 168 2.16 -6.68 -11.36
N THR A 169 1.18 -7.43 -10.85
CA THR A 169 -0.17 -6.93 -10.61
C THR A 169 -0.18 -5.84 -9.54
N VAL A 170 0.57 -6.02 -8.45
CA VAL A 170 0.67 -5.00 -7.38
C VAL A 170 1.34 -3.73 -7.89
N GLN A 171 2.47 -3.83 -8.60
CA GLN A 171 3.21 -2.66 -9.08
C GLN A 171 2.38 -1.82 -10.07
N LYS A 172 1.50 -2.42 -10.87
CA LYS A 172 0.58 -1.70 -11.76
C LYS A 172 -0.43 -0.82 -11.01
N ALA A 173 -0.70 -1.12 -9.74
CA ALA A 173 -1.57 -0.32 -8.88
C ALA A 173 -0.84 0.84 -8.19
N LEU A 174 0.48 0.98 -8.40
CA LEU A 174 1.31 2.03 -7.82
C LEU A 174 1.56 3.14 -8.83
N THR A 175 1.24 4.38 -8.46
CA THR A 175 1.44 5.56 -9.29
C THR A 175 2.22 6.62 -8.51
N VAL A 176 3.20 7.25 -9.18
CA VAL A 176 3.93 8.41 -8.67
C VAL A 176 3.73 9.56 -9.64
N THR A 177 3.31 10.70 -9.11
CA THR A 177 3.24 11.97 -9.84
C THR A 177 4.02 13.03 -9.07
N ASN A 178 4.61 13.99 -9.78
CA ASN A 178 5.33 15.07 -9.13
C ASN A 178 5.33 16.36 -9.96
N SER A 179 5.43 17.50 -9.28
CA SER A 179 5.38 18.82 -9.91
C SER A 179 6.57 19.12 -10.83
N ALA A 180 7.68 18.38 -10.71
CA ALA A 180 8.87 18.53 -11.54
C ALA A 180 8.87 17.64 -12.80
N ASN A 181 7.84 16.80 -12.97
CA ASN A 181 7.70 15.84 -14.07
C ASN A 181 8.92 14.91 -14.25
N VAL A 182 9.70 14.65 -13.19
CA VAL A 182 10.80 13.68 -13.24
C VAL A 182 10.26 12.26 -13.17
N LYS A 183 10.81 11.38 -14.00
CA LYS A 183 10.46 9.96 -14.01
C LYS A 183 11.49 9.16 -13.22
N GLY A 184 11.01 8.12 -12.58
CA GLY A 184 11.79 7.10 -11.92
C GLY A 184 11.30 5.70 -12.26
N SER A 185 11.79 4.72 -11.51
CA SER A 185 11.44 3.32 -11.68
C SER A 185 11.20 2.69 -10.33
N TRP A 186 10.22 1.79 -10.27
CA TRP A 186 10.06 0.87 -9.15
C TRP A 186 11.15 -0.21 -9.20
N ALA A 187 11.56 -0.71 -8.04
CA ALA A 187 12.46 -1.85 -7.86
C ALA A 187 12.04 -2.65 -6.63
N TRP A 188 11.85 -3.96 -6.78
CA TRP A 188 11.55 -4.85 -5.66
C TRP A 188 12.83 -5.25 -4.96
N LEU A 189 12.99 -4.80 -3.71
CA LEU A 189 14.17 -5.08 -2.88
C LEU A 189 14.01 -6.37 -2.06
N GLY A 190 12.77 -6.85 -1.94
CA GLY A 190 12.41 -8.12 -1.34
C GLY A 190 11.04 -8.60 -1.85
N ASP A 191 10.46 -9.58 -1.17
CA ASP A 191 9.07 -10.00 -1.39
C ASP A 191 8.05 -9.14 -0.65
N GLN A 192 8.49 -8.33 0.32
CA GLN A 192 7.64 -7.46 1.12
C GLN A 192 7.87 -5.96 0.88
N GLU A 193 8.76 -5.58 -0.03
CA GLU A 193 9.16 -4.19 -0.17
C GLU A 193 9.54 -3.83 -1.61
N VAL A 194 8.97 -2.72 -2.09
CA VAL A 194 9.25 -2.12 -3.40
C VAL A 194 9.52 -0.63 -3.22
N HIS A 195 10.59 -0.16 -3.84
CA HIS A 195 11.05 1.21 -3.75
C HIS A 195 10.95 1.90 -5.11
N TYR A 196 10.78 3.22 -5.12
CA TYR A 196 10.85 4.05 -6.31
C TYR A 196 11.82 5.20 -6.11
N ARG A 197 12.69 5.40 -7.10
CA ARG A 197 13.50 6.59 -7.21
C ARG A 197 13.71 7.03 -8.67
N PRO A 198 13.95 8.33 -8.91
CA PRO A 198 14.51 8.82 -10.17
C PRO A 198 15.94 8.33 -10.39
N GLU A 199 16.43 8.51 -11.63
CA GLU A 199 17.81 8.17 -12.02
C GLU A 199 18.85 9.03 -11.27
N ALA A 200 18.57 10.33 -11.13
CA ALA A 200 19.34 11.31 -10.38
C ALA A 200 18.51 11.84 -9.22
N TYR A 201 19.12 12.49 -8.22
CA TYR A 201 18.41 13.04 -7.06
C TYR A 201 17.20 13.89 -7.46
N TRP A 202 16.16 13.86 -6.62
CA TRP A 202 14.95 14.63 -6.82
C TRP A 202 15.24 16.13 -6.93
N PRO A 203 14.56 16.86 -7.84
CA PRO A 203 14.64 18.32 -7.87
C PRO A 203 14.14 18.93 -6.56
N ALA A 204 14.91 19.88 -6.02
CA ALA A 204 14.51 20.61 -4.81
C ALA A 204 13.17 21.34 -5.01
N GLY A 205 12.32 21.31 -3.98
CA GLY A 205 10.99 21.91 -4.01
C GLY A 205 9.92 21.10 -4.76
N ALA A 206 10.25 19.95 -5.34
CA ALA A 206 9.26 19.09 -5.99
C ALA A 206 8.21 18.61 -4.99
N LYS A 207 6.93 18.75 -5.35
CA LYS A 207 5.82 18.12 -4.64
C LYS A 207 5.58 16.75 -5.24
N VAL A 208 5.52 15.72 -4.41
CA VAL A 208 5.38 14.33 -4.84
C VAL A 208 4.10 13.77 -4.25
N HIS A 209 3.30 13.16 -5.11
CA HIS A 209 2.07 12.47 -4.76
C HIS A 209 2.19 11.01 -5.19
N VAL A 210 1.90 10.10 -4.26
CA VAL A 210 1.96 8.66 -4.44
C VAL A 210 0.58 8.07 -4.17
N GLU A 211 0.09 7.30 -5.13
CA GLU A 211 -1.12 6.48 -4.95
C GLU A 211 -0.75 5.00 -5.02
N ALA A 212 -1.12 4.24 -4.00
CA ALA A 212 -1.13 2.78 -4.03
C ALA A 212 -2.58 2.30 -3.92
N LYS A 213 -3.22 2.05 -5.07
CA LYS A 213 -4.61 1.59 -5.18
C LYS A 213 -4.74 0.09 -4.95
N LEU A 214 -4.37 -0.33 -3.74
CA LEU A 214 -4.17 -1.72 -3.37
C LEU A 214 -5.45 -2.46 -2.98
N TYR A 215 -6.51 -1.77 -2.59
CA TYR A 215 -7.78 -2.41 -2.26
C TYR A 215 -8.33 -3.18 -3.47
N GLY A 216 -8.74 -4.42 -3.26
CA GLY A 216 -9.22 -5.30 -4.33
C GLY A 216 -8.13 -5.88 -5.23
N VAL A 217 -6.86 -5.49 -5.08
CA VAL A 217 -5.76 -5.99 -5.90
C VAL A 217 -5.30 -7.35 -5.40
N ALA A 218 -5.20 -8.32 -6.30
CA ALA A 218 -4.68 -9.65 -6.00
C ALA A 218 -3.15 -9.60 -5.84
N TYR A 219 -2.64 -10.14 -4.73
CA TYR A 219 -1.20 -10.22 -4.44
C TYR A 219 -0.62 -11.61 -4.77
N GLY A 220 -1.45 -12.49 -5.33
CA GLY A 220 -1.15 -13.90 -5.57
C GLY A 220 -1.47 -14.80 -4.36
N GLY A 221 -1.64 -16.10 -4.58
CA GLY A 221 -1.88 -17.08 -3.51
C GLY A 221 -3.18 -16.88 -2.72
N GLY A 222 -4.16 -16.16 -3.27
CA GLY A 222 -5.42 -15.83 -2.58
C GLY A 222 -5.34 -14.63 -1.62
N ALA A 223 -4.17 -13.97 -1.52
CA ALA A 223 -4.00 -12.73 -0.78
C ALA A 223 -4.45 -11.52 -1.59
N TYR A 224 -5.03 -10.53 -0.91
CA TYR A 224 -5.48 -9.28 -1.52
C TYR A 224 -5.06 -8.07 -0.68
N GLY A 225 -4.94 -6.90 -1.29
CA GLY A 225 -4.64 -5.66 -0.56
C GLY A 225 -5.79 -5.24 0.36
N ALA A 226 -5.45 -4.88 1.60
CA ALA A 226 -6.41 -4.55 2.64
C ALA A 226 -7.06 -3.17 2.46
N SER A 227 -6.33 -2.21 1.89
CA SER A 227 -6.79 -0.83 1.72
C SER A 227 -5.93 -0.09 0.69
N ASP A 228 -6.50 0.92 0.06
CA ASP A 228 -5.72 1.93 -0.66
C ASP A 228 -4.92 2.79 0.34
N VAL A 229 -3.76 3.27 -0.08
CA VAL A 229 -2.97 4.24 0.69
C VAL A 229 -2.38 5.29 -0.24
N THR A 230 -2.31 6.53 0.23
CA THR A 230 -1.72 7.66 -0.49
C THR A 230 -0.64 8.30 0.36
N SER A 231 0.23 9.09 -0.28
CA SER A 231 1.18 9.95 0.42
C SER A 231 1.47 11.21 -0.40
N ASP A 232 1.39 12.36 0.24
CA ASP A 232 1.74 13.68 -0.30
C ASP A 232 2.90 14.30 0.49
N PHE A 233 4.07 14.42 -0.12
CA PHE A 233 5.26 14.97 0.54
C PHE A 233 6.01 15.95 -0.36
N THR A 234 6.93 16.70 0.24
CA THR A 234 7.74 17.70 -0.45
C THR A 234 9.22 17.35 -0.40
N ILE A 235 9.91 17.53 -1.52
CA ILE A 235 11.36 17.50 -1.57
C ILE A 235 11.88 18.86 -1.11
N GLY A 236 12.71 18.87 -0.08
CA GLY A 236 13.32 20.05 0.51
C GLY A 236 14.47 20.61 -0.34
N ARG A 237 15.38 21.34 0.32
CA ARG A 237 16.59 21.87 -0.33
C ARG A 237 17.50 20.73 -0.80
N ASN A 238 18.26 20.97 -1.87
CA ASN A 238 19.36 20.09 -2.27
C ASN A 238 20.55 20.32 -1.36
N GLN A 239 20.77 19.40 -0.42
CA GLN A 239 21.95 19.36 0.43
C GLN A 239 22.63 17.99 0.30
N VAL A 240 23.88 17.97 -0.13
CA VAL A 240 24.70 16.76 -0.31
C VAL A 240 25.88 16.81 0.64
N VAL A 241 26.07 15.75 1.42
CA VAL A 241 27.28 15.58 2.22
C VAL A 241 28.30 14.80 1.40
N LYS A 242 29.50 15.35 1.27
CA LYS A 242 30.65 14.70 0.61
C LYS A 242 31.67 14.34 1.67
N ILE A 243 32.04 13.07 1.71
CA ILE A 243 33.09 12.53 2.58
C ILE A 243 34.15 11.91 1.66
N ASP A 244 35.35 12.47 1.73
CA ASP A 244 36.56 11.88 1.17
C ASP A 244 37.42 11.43 2.34
N THR A 245 37.46 10.13 2.62
CA THR A 245 38.02 9.63 3.90
C THR A 245 39.51 9.97 4.08
N PRO A 246 40.39 9.92 3.05
CA PRO A 246 41.75 10.46 3.11
C PRO A 246 41.88 11.95 3.40
N SER A 247 40.85 12.76 3.08
CA SER A 247 40.93 14.22 3.29
C SER A 247 40.72 14.63 4.74
N HIS A 248 40.15 13.74 5.57
CA HIS A 248 39.70 14.03 6.93
C HIS A 248 38.73 15.23 7.01
N GLN A 249 37.95 15.46 5.94
CA GLN A 249 36.95 16.52 5.85
C GLN A 249 35.58 15.97 5.50
N LEU A 250 34.56 16.47 6.19
CA LEU A 250 33.16 16.35 5.82
C LEU A 250 32.71 17.68 5.20
N VAL A 251 32.35 17.65 3.92
CA VAL A 251 31.95 18.85 3.17
C VAL A 251 30.45 18.83 2.93
N VAL A 252 29.76 19.91 3.28
CA VAL A 252 28.33 20.08 3.00
C VAL A 252 28.17 21.00 1.80
N GLN A 253 27.56 20.46 0.75
CA GLN A 253 27.18 21.21 -0.44
C GLN A 253 25.69 21.51 -0.43
N ARG A 254 25.31 22.75 -0.78
CA ARG A 254 23.94 23.14 -1.05
C ARG A 254 23.86 23.68 -2.46
N ASP A 255 22.97 23.11 -3.28
CA ASP A 255 22.82 23.46 -4.69
C ASP A 255 24.16 23.44 -5.47
N GLY A 256 25.02 22.46 -5.15
CA GLY A 256 26.34 22.29 -5.74
C GLY A 256 27.44 23.22 -5.21
N GLN A 257 27.12 24.15 -4.30
CA GLN A 257 28.10 25.05 -3.69
C GLN A 257 28.46 24.59 -2.27
N THR A 258 29.74 24.65 -1.90
CA THR A 258 30.17 24.35 -0.53
C THR A 258 29.66 25.43 0.42
N VAL A 259 28.87 25.02 1.41
CA VAL A 259 28.33 25.92 2.45
C VAL A 259 28.95 25.69 3.82
N ALA A 260 29.52 24.50 4.05
CA ALA A 260 30.30 24.20 5.24
C ALA A 260 31.34 23.12 4.96
N SER A 261 32.41 23.13 5.74
CA SER A 261 33.44 22.08 5.78
C SER A 261 33.81 21.86 7.24
N TYR A 262 33.79 20.60 7.68
CA TYR A 262 34.08 20.22 9.06
C TYR A 262 35.25 19.23 9.07
N PRO A 263 36.31 19.49 9.84
CA PRO A 263 37.30 18.48 10.15
C PRO A 263 36.62 17.25 10.78
N ALA A 264 37.01 16.07 10.33
CA ALA A 264 36.40 14.81 10.76
C ALA A 264 37.44 13.72 11.02
N SER A 265 37.08 12.73 11.82
CA SER A 265 37.79 11.45 11.90
C SER A 265 36.83 10.35 11.46
N PHE A 266 37.18 9.60 10.42
CA PHE A 266 36.37 8.51 9.88
C PHE A 266 36.78 7.15 10.45
N GLY A 267 36.17 6.08 9.93
CA GLY A 267 36.51 4.70 10.27
C GLY A 267 37.94 4.34 9.86
N ARG A 268 38.61 3.50 10.66
CA ARG A 268 40.03 3.16 10.49
C ARG A 268 40.35 2.63 9.09
N ASP A 269 41.38 3.17 8.48
CA ASP A 269 41.77 2.82 7.11
C ASP A 269 42.42 1.43 6.98
N GLU A 270 42.91 0.87 8.09
CA GLU A 270 43.70 -0.36 8.12
C GLU A 270 42.85 -1.62 8.37
N ASP A 271 41.63 -1.45 8.87
CA ASP A 271 40.74 -2.53 9.27
C ASP A 271 39.46 -2.48 8.42
N PRO A 272 39.30 -3.38 7.43
CA PRO A 272 38.13 -3.43 6.58
C PRO A 272 36.79 -3.51 7.33
N GLU A 273 36.76 -4.07 8.54
CA GLU A 273 35.55 -4.15 9.35
C GLU A 273 35.17 -2.82 10.02
N LEU A 274 36.13 -1.89 10.14
CA LEU A 274 35.98 -0.63 10.87
C LEU A 274 36.10 0.62 10.00
N THR A 275 36.30 0.45 8.69
CA THR A 275 36.28 1.55 7.72
C THR A 275 34.93 2.25 7.67
N THR A 276 34.92 3.53 7.29
CA THR A 276 33.70 4.14 6.73
C THR A 276 33.62 3.72 5.26
N PRO A 277 32.66 2.87 4.86
CA PRO A 277 32.68 2.26 3.53
C PRO A 277 32.30 3.26 2.43
N ASN A 278 32.84 3.07 1.22
CA ASN A 278 32.42 3.83 0.05
C ASN A 278 30.96 3.57 -0.29
N GLY A 279 30.29 4.59 -0.83
CA GLY A 279 28.92 4.48 -1.34
C GLY A 279 28.14 5.79 -1.27
N THR A 280 26.96 5.78 -1.89
CA THR A 280 25.95 6.83 -1.72
C THR A 280 24.90 6.36 -0.74
N PHE A 281 24.86 6.99 0.41
CA PHE A 281 23.97 6.70 1.52
C PHE A 281 22.91 7.78 1.67
N ILE A 282 21.95 7.55 2.56
CA ILE A 282 20.81 8.44 2.79
C ILE A 282 20.70 8.69 4.28
N VAL A 283 20.59 9.95 4.71
CA VAL A 283 20.26 10.26 6.11
C VAL A 283 18.91 9.65 6.48
N MET A 284 18.90 8.80 7.51
CA MET A 284 17.74 7.98 7.90
C MET A 284 17.05 8.53 9.16
N GLN A 285 17.85 9.04 10.09
CA GLN A 285 17.41 9.43 11.42
C GLN A 285 18.33 10.51 11.98
N LYS A 286 17.80 11.31 12.91
CA LYS A 286 18.60 12.21 13.72
C LYS A 286 18.10 12.26 15.17
N ASP A 287 19.02 12.22 16.11
CA ASP A 287 18.75 12.27 17.55
C ASP A 287 19.72 13.24 18.22
N ASP A 288 19.21 14.08 19.11
CA ASP A 288 20.05 15.02 19.87
C ASP A 288 20.99 14.29 20.84
N GLN A 289 20.58 13.11 21.33
CA GLN A 289 21.38 12.16 22.07
C GLN A 289 21.13 10.74 21.57
N TRP A 290 22.19 9.95 21.42
CA TRP A 290 22.11 8.55 21.04
C TRP A 290 23.07 7.69 21.87
N SER A 291 22.59 6.55 22.35
CA SER A 291 23.39 5.54 23.04
C SER A 291 23.96 4.57 22.02
N PHE A 292 25.29 4.55 21.88
CA PHE A 292 25.99 3.63 21.01
C PHE A 292 26.37 2.36 21.77
N ASP A 293 25.98 1.21 21.21
CA ASP A 293 26.22 -0.11 21.77
C ASP A 293 26.80 -1.03 20.69
N ASN A 294 28.05 -1.41 20.86
CA ASN A 294 28.68 -2.47 20.08
C ASN A 294 29.66 -3.27 20.95
N PRO A 295 29.16 -4.30 21.66
CA PRO A 295 30.00 -5.14 22.52
C PRO A 295 31.15 -5.83 21.79
N GLN A 296 31.01 -6.10 20.49
CA GLN A 296 32.08 -6.70 19.67
C GLN A 296 33.33 -5.81 19.63
N TYR A 297 33.15 -4.49 19.62
CA TYR A 297 34.23 -3.50 19.65
C TYR A 297 34.43 -2.87 21.04
N GLY A 298 33.86 -3.49 22.08
CA GLY A 298 34.17 -3.18 23.48
C GLY A 298 33.50 -1.92 24.03
N TYR A 299 32.44 -1.41 23.40
CA TYR A 299 31.69 -0.27 23.92
C TYR A 299 30.21 -0.57 24.10
N THR A 300 29.66 -0.12 25.23
CA THR A 300 28.24 -0.20 25.57
C THR A 300 27.80 1.08 26.27
N ASN A 301 26.55 1.48 26.04
CA ASN A 301 25.95 2.69 26.58
C ASN A 301 26.78 3.96 26.39
N VAL A 302 27.48 4.08 25.25
CA VAL A 302 28.28 5.28 24.96
C VAL A 302 27.35 6.36 24.44
N LEU A 303 26.90 7.22 25.35
CA LEU A 303 26.05 8.34 25.03
C LEU A 303 26.85 9.42 24.29
N LYS A 304 26.42 9.76 23.07
CA LYS A 304 26.96 10.86 22.27
C LYS A 304 25.83 11.77 21.81
N LYS A 305 26.18 12.98 21.40
CA LYS A 305 25.20 13.99 20.96
C LYS A 305 25.17 14.14 19.44
N TRP A 306 24.09 14.76 18.96
CA TRP A 306 23.95 15.23 17.58
C TRP A 306 24.16 14.11 16.55
N ALA A 307 23.54 12.97 16.82
CA ALA A 307 23.71 11.78 16.02
C ALA A 307 22.82 11.85 14.78
N VAL A 308 23.41 11.72 13.59
CA VAL A 308 22.71 11.61 12.32
C VAL A 308 23.07 10.29 11.67
N ARG A 309 22.12 9.35 11.66
CA ARG A 309 22.31 8.02 11.05
C ARG A 309 22.22 8.15 9.53
N PHE A 310 23.18 7.58 8.82
CA PHE A 310 23.11 7.48 7.35
C PHE A 310 23.18 6.05 6.83
N SER A 311 23.33 5.05 7.70
CA SER A 311 23.32 3.63 7.33
C SER A 311 22.87 2.76 8.50
N ASN A 312 22.12 1.69 8.21
CA ASN A 312 21.73 0.68 9.19
C ASN A 312 22.83 -0.36 9.44
N HIS A 313 23.93 -0.33 8.69
CA HIS A 313 25.14 -1.09 9.06
C HIS A 313 25.78 -0.54 10.35
N GLY A 314 25.58 0.75 10.66
CA GLY A 314 25.97 1.34 11.94
C GLY A 314 26.58 2.74 11.85
N GLU A 315 26.65 3.35 10.66
CA GLU A 315 27.34 4.62 10.47
C GLU A 315 26.49 5.85 10.78
N PHE A 316 27.11 6.75 11.54
CA PHE A 316 26.57 8.05 11.92
C PHE A 316 27.57 9.17 11.67
N ILE A 317 27.06 10.37 11.45
CA ILE A 317 27.80 11.63 11.65
C ILE A 317 27.39 12.14 13.04
N HIS A 318 28.35 12.29 13.96
CA HIS A 318 28.03 12.66 15.34
C HIS A 318 29.20 13.31 16.09
N GLU A 319 28.88 13.89 17.25
CA GLU A 319 29.87 14.43 18.18
C GLU A 319 30.74 13.33 18.78
N ASN A 320 32.06 13.53 18.82
CA ASN A 320 32.96 12.72 19.61
C ASN A 320 34.22 13.49 20.07
N ASN A 321 34.07 14.32 21.10
CA ASN A 321 35.16 15.11 21.68
C ASN A 321 36.28 14.24 22.30
N ASP A 322 35.98 13.02 22.74
CA ASP A 322 37.01 12.07 23.20
C ASP A 322 38.00 11.73 22.08
N ASN A 323 37.60 11.89 20.81
CA ASN A 323 38.43 11.66 19.64
C ASN A 323 39.04 12.96 19.04
N ALA A 324 38.92 14.10 19.73
CA ALA A 324 39.30 15.41 19.19
C ALA A 324 40.76 15.50 18.71
N ALA A 325 41.67 14.73 19.28
CA ALA A 325 43.07 14.71 18.87
C ALA A 325 43.28 14.21 17.42
N ASN A 326 42.36 13.37 16.91
CA ASN A 326 42.42 12.76 15.58
C ASN A 326 41.56 13.46 14.54
N ILE A 327 40.58 14.27 14.96
CA ILE A 327 39.68 14.99 14.07
C ILE A 327 40.48 15.91 13.14
N GLY A 328 40.28 15.74 11.83
CA GLY A 328 41.02 16.44 10.77
C GLY A 328 42.43 15.92 10.50
N LYS A 329 42.83 14.78 11.09
CA LYS A 329 44.21 14.27 11.01
C LYS A 329 44.32 12.76 10.75
N ASN A 330 43.52 11.95 11.43
CA ASN A 330 43.60 10.49 11.36
C ASN A 330 42.19 9.88 11.39
N ASN A 331 41.98 8.77 10.69
CA ASN A 331 40.76 7.99 10.76
C ASN A 331 40.89 6.91 11.85
N THR A 332 40.06 7.00 12.89
CA THR A 332 40.21 6.19 14.11
C THR A 332 38.92 5.60 14.66
N SER A 333 37.77 5.94 14.06
CA SER A 333 36.45 5.49 14.51
C SER A 333 36.16 4.04 14.05
N HIS A 334 34.99 3.53 14.40
CA HIS A 334 34.45 2.23 13.96
C HIS A 334 33.47 2.37 12.78
N GLY A 335 33.73 3.31 11.86
CA GLY A 335 32.91 3.58 10.67
C GLY A 335 32.13 4.90 10.72
N CYS A 336 31.94 5.49 11.89
CA CYS A 336 31.27 6.79 12.04
C CYS A 336 32.16 7.97 11.57
N ALA A 337 31.53 9.06 11.16
CA ALA A 337 32.19 10.35 11.00
C ALA A 337 32.12 11.12 12.33
N ASN A 338 33.26 11.20 13.02
CA ASN A 338 33.39 11.91 14.30
C ASN A 338 33.73 13.38 14.05
N LEU A 339 32.93 14.27 14.64
CA LEU A 339 33.10 15.71 14.60
C LEU A 339 33.27 16.27 16.02
N THR A 340 33.77 17.50 16.13
CA THR A 340 33.71 18.24 17.40
C THR A 340 32.26 18.52 17.77
N GLU A 341 31.95 18.77 19.04
CA GLU A 341 30.56 19.05 19.46
C GLU A 341 29.93 20.24 18.71
N ALA A 342 30.69 21.32 18.50
CA ALA A 342 30.20 22.49 17.78
C ALA A 342 29.89 22.17 16.31
N ASP A 343 30.77 21.44 15.64
CA ASP A 343 30.62 21.05 14.23
C ASP A 343 29.49 20.03 14.05
N ALA A 344 29.40 19.04 14.94
CA ALA A 344 28.33 18.06 14.96
C ALA A 344 26.97 18.73 15.11
N LYS A 345 26.85 19.70 16.04
CA LYS A 345 25.62 20.49 16.22
C LYS A 345 25.30 21.31 14.97
N ALA A 346 26.29 21.99 14.40
CA ALA A 346 26.11 22.80 13.20
C ALA A 346 25.62 21.96 12.01
N TYR A 347 26.19 20.76 11.82
CA TYR A 347 25.70 19.82 10.81
C TYR A 347 24.29 19.32 11.13
N TYR A 348 24.06 18.81 12.35
CA TYR A 348 22.79 18.25 12.82
C TYR A 348 21.61 19.20 12.59
N ASP A 349 21.79 20.48 12.90
CA ASP A 349 20.77 21.52 12.71
C ASP A 349 20.36 21.71 11.25
N THR A 350 21.29 21.42 10.33
CA THR A 350 21.04 21.52 8.90
C THR A 350 20.59 20.21 8.28
N ALA A 351 20.82 19.05 8.91
CA ALA A 351 20.56 17.74 8.31
C ALA A 351 19.06 17.43 8.19
N MET A 352 18.68 16.74 7.11
CA MET A 352 17.31 16.29 6.84
C MET A 352 17.29 14.81 6.46
N ILE A 353 16.27 14.07 6.91
CA ILE A 353 16.04 12.69 6.44
C ILE A 353 15.88 12.73 4.91
N GLY A 354 16.61 11.87 4.20
CA GLY A 354 16.66 11.88 2.75
C GLY A 354 17.81 12.68 2.13
N ASP A 355 18.63 13.40 2.92
CA ASP A 355 19.84 14.02 2.37
C ASP A 355 20.86 12.92 1.98
N PRO A 356 21.50 13.00 0.79
CA PRO A 356 22.54 12.05 0.42
C PRO A 356 23.86 12.30 1.18
N VAL A 357 24.51 11.21 1.55
CA VAL A 357 25.89 11.18 2.09
C VAL A 357 26.73 10.34 1.13
N GLU A 358 27.64 10.97 0.42
CA GLU A 358 28.50 10.33 -0.56
C GLU A 358 29.90 10.14 0.02
N VAL A 359 30.29 8.89 0.19
CA VAL A 359 31.58 8.48 0.76
C VAL A 359 32.47 7.92 -0.33
N VAL A 360 33.69 8.44 -0.44
CA VAL A 360 34.75 7.98 -1.34
C VAL A 360 36.08 7.88 -0.60
N GLY A 361 37.05 7.18 -1.22
CA GLY A 361 38.43 7.10 -0.73
C GLY A 361 38.69 6.00 0.31
N SER A 362 37.67 5.21 0.66
CA SER A 362 37.79 4.07 1.57
C SER A 362 38.33 2.83 0.88
N ILE A 363 38.92 1.90 1.63
CA ILE A 363 39.38 0.60 1.12
C ILE A 363 38.26 -0.43 0.98
N THR A 364 37.05 -0.13 1.47
CA THR A 364 35.86 -1.00 1.36
C THR A 364 34.71 -0.30 0.67
N THR A 365 33.77 -1.09 0.14
CA THR A 365 32.49 -0.61 -0.39
C THR A 365 31.40 -1.43 0.27
N LEU A 366 30.37 -0.78 0.80
CA LEU A 366 29.28 -1.50 1.47
C LEU A 366 28.44 -2.23 0.42
N PRO A 367 28.09 -3.51 0.61
CA PRO A 367 27.14 -4.18 -0.25
C PRO A 367 25.74 -3.59 -0.05
N ALA A 368 24.98 -3.52 -1.15
CA ALA A 368 23.63 -2.99 -1.20
C ALA A 368 22.61 -3.92 -0.50
N LYS A 369 22.61 -3.94 0.84
CA LYS A 369 21.73 -4.80 1.66
C LYS A 369 21.31 -4.23 3.03
N TYR A 370 21.83 -3.08 3.45
CA TYR A 370 21.66 -2.54 4.81
C TYR A 370 20.62 -1.40 4.88
N ASP A 371 19.41 -1.65 4.38
CA ASP A 371 18.29 -0.71 4.21
C ASP A 371 18.64 0.61 3.47
N TRP A 372 17.71 1.11 2.66
CA TRP A 372 17.87 2.38 1.92
C TRP A 372 19.15 2.45 1.06
N TYR A 373 19.63 1.29 0.59
CA TYR A 373 20.81 1.15 -0.26
C TYR A 373 20.52 1.48 -1.74
N ASP A 374 19.41 2.16 -2.01
CA ASP A 374 18.85 2.42 -3.33
C ASP A 374 19.85 3.06 -4.30
N TRP A 375 20.66 3.99 -3.79
CA TRP A 375 21.66 4.73 -4.56
C TRP A 375 23.00 4.00 -4.70
N GLN A 376 23.17 2.87 -4.02
CA GLN A 376 24.31 1.97 -4.21
C GLN A 376 24.09 1.02 -5.40
N ILE A 377 22.84 0.89 -5.86
CA ILE A 377 22.48 0.10 -7.05
C ILE A 377 22.58 0.99 -8.29
N PRO A 378 23.42 0.66 -9.29
CA PRO A 378 23.47 1.41 -10.55
C PRO A 378 22.10 1.46 -11.23
N TRP A 379 21.78 2.58 -11.87
CA TRP A 379 20.46 2.81 -12.47
C TRP A 379 20.01 1.71 -13.44
N ALA A 380 20.90 1.25 -14.31
CA ALA A 380 20.59 0.15 -15.24
C ALA A 380 20.18 -1.13 -14.50
N GLN A 381 20.85 -1.46 -13.38
CA GLN A 381 20.48 -2.61 -12.55
C GLN A 381 19.15 -2.35 -11.81
N TRP A 382 18.95 -1.14 -11.27
CA TRP A 382 17.71 -0.76 -10.60
C TRP A 382 16.47 -1.00 -11.48
N GLN A 383 16.55 -0.62 -12.75
CA GLN A 383 15.46 -0.83 -13.71
C GLN A 383 15.13 -2.31 -13.94
N THR A 384 16.11 -3.21 -13.86
CA THR A 384 15.88 -4.66 -14.01
C THR A 384 15.16 -5.29 -12.82
N MET A 385 15.06 -4.58 -11.69
CA MET A 385 14.38 -5.04 -10.47
C MET A 385 12.89 -4.65 -10.43
N SER A 386 12.42 -3.94 -11.45
CA SER A 386 10.99 -3.67 -11.68
C SER A 386 10.24 -4.96 -12.04
N ALA A 387 8.99 -5.08 -11.60
CA ALA A 387 8.09 -6.16 -12.01
C ALA A 387 7.16 -5.78 -13.19
N ALA A 388 7.35 -4.59 -13.78
CA ALA A 388 6.54 -4.09 -14.91
C ALA A 388 6.95 -4.68 -16.26
#